data_AF-A0A495XCP8-F1
#
_entry.id   AF-A0A495XCP8-F1
#
_cell.length_a   1.000
_cell.length_b   1.000
_cell.length_c   1.000
_cell.angle_alpha   90.00
_cell.angle_beta   90.00
_cell.angle_gamma   90.00
#
_symmetry.space_group_name_H-M   'P 1'
#
loop_
_entity.id
_entity.type
_entity.pdbx_description
1 polymer ?
#
loop_
_entity_poly.entity_id
_entity_poly.type
_entity_poly.pdbx_seq_one_letter_code
_entity_poly.pdbx_strand_id
1 'polypeptide(L)'
;MRTVVGNGVVGVGVPDVLDELVGSAPWRVKLGRGNSVALHFGDVVPATEQSPERGAWMLWIPGAAWRLESADDVIAAWADDPDVARSVERLAGLEVRAVSVTTPGLELDVDFGEEVLRVFPLRADGDVEQWVLYTPSDAVLVAGPGANWRWEG
;
A
#
# COMPACT_ATOMS: atom_id res chain seq x y z
N MET A 1 -2.55 13.64 21.18
CA MET A 1 -2.72 13.18 19.80
C MET A 1 -2.40 14.34 18.88
N ARG A 2 -1.27 14.30 18.17
CA ARG A 2 -0.84 15.36 17.25
C ARG A 2 -1.05 14.83 15.83
N THR A 3 -2.18 15.14 15.21
CA THR A 3 -2.40 14.87 13.79
C THR A 3 -1.57 15.86 12.98
N VAL A 4 -0.58 15.38 12.23
CA VAL A 4 0.09 16.18 11.21
C VAL A 4 -0.70 16.01 9.92
N VAL A 5 -1.45 17.06 9.54
CA VAL A 5 -2.18 17.12 8.27
C VAL A 5 -1.31 17.88 7.29
N GLY A 6 -0.78 17.18 6.28
CA GLY A 6 0.04 17.78 5.24
C GLY A 6 -0.80 18.27 4.07
N ASN A 7 -1.15 19.56 4.05
CA ASN A 7 -1.50 20.22 2.79
C ASN A 7 -0.20 20.65 2.11
N GLY A 8 0.48 19.72 1.44
CA GLY A 8 1.65 19.99 0.61
C GLY A 8 2.77 20.81 1.29
N VAL A 9 3.81 20.10 1.75
CA VAL A 9 5.15 20.61 2.12
C VAL A 9 5.30 21.16 3.56
N VAL A 10 5.77 20.32 4.49
CA VAL A 10 7.07 20.29 5.22
C VAL A 10 6.91 19.37 6.43
N GLY A 11 7.64 18.26 6.45
CA GLY A 11 7.57 17.16 7.41
C GLY A 11 7.44 15.86 6.63
N VAL A 12 8.33 14.88 6.89
CA VAL A 12 8.53 13.59 6.15
C VAL A 12 7.39 13.34 5.18
N GLY A 13 7.64 13.66 3.91
CA GLY A 13 6.61 13.61 2.88
C GLY A 13 6.12 12.17 2.73
N VAL A 14 4.91 12.00 2.20
CA VAL A 14 4.40 10.70 1.75
C VAL A 14 5.47 9.87 1.00
N PRO A 15 6.29 10.45 0.09
CA PRO A 15 7.35 9.69 -0.59
C PRO A 15 8.44 9.18 0.36
N ASP A 16 8.89 10.00 1.31
CA ASP A 16 10.09 9.72 2.11
C ASP A 16 9.95 8.45 2.97
N VAL A 17 8.76 8.17 3.51
CA VAL A 17 8.52 6.95 4.30
C VAL A 17 8.27 5.71 3.44
N LEU A 18 7.74 5.90 2.24
CA LEU A 18 7.53 4.79 1.29
C LEU A 18 8.86 4.31 0.71
N ASP A 19 9.84 5.20 0.58
CA ASP A 19 11.20 4.85 0.18
C ASP A 19 11.88 3.88 1.15
N GLU A 20 11.46 3.81 2.42
CA GLU A 20 11.97 2.81 3.38
C GLU A 20 11.58 1.37 3.02
N LEU A 21 10.61 1.17 2.12
CA LEU A 21 10.28 -0.15 1.59
C LEU A 21 11.25 -0.59 0.49
N VAL A 22 12.02 0.32 -0.12
CA VAL A 22 12.97 -0.01 -1.20
C VAL A 22 14.07 -0.93 -0.68
N GLY A 23 14.36 -1.99 -1.42
CA GLY A 23 15.29 -3.05 -1.02
C GLY A 23 14.69 -4.09 -0.08
N SER A 24 13.44 -3.91 0.37
CA SER A 24 12.72 -4.93 1.14
C SER A 24 11.86 -5.81 0.23
N ALA A 25 11.53 -7.01 0.69
CA ALA A 25 10.60 -7.91 0.02
C ALA A 25 9.44 -8.25 0.96
N PRO A 26 8.18 -8.25 0.49
CA PRO A 26 7.08 -8.63 1.33
C PRO A 26 7.17 -10.14 1.58
N TRP A 27 7.16 -10.57 2.83
CA TRP A 27 7.16 -12.00 3.16
C TRP A 27 5.75 -12.60 3.07
N ARG A 28 4.72 -11.76 3.03
CA ARG A 28 3.34 -12.17 2.80
C ARG A 28 2.58 -11.11 2.03
N VAL A 29 1.83 -11.56 1.03
CA VAL A 29 0.86 -10.75 0.29
C VAL A 29 -0.49 -11.44 0.39
N LYS A 30 -1.56 -10.67 0.65
CA LYS A 30 -2.91 -11.20 0.82
C LYS A 30 -3.93 -10.41 0.04
N LEU A 31 -4.84 -11.13 -0.62
CA LEU A 31 -6.11 -10.58 -1.07
C LEU A 31 -7.14 -10.67 0.08
N GLY A 32 -7.68 -9.53 0.48
CA GLY A 32 -8.73 -9.39 1.49
C GLY A 32 -10.12 -9.29 0.87
N ARG A 33 -11.12 -9.02 1.71
CA ARG A 33 -12.49 -8.76 1.23
C ARG A 33 -12.52 -7.52 0.34
N GLY A 34 -13.41 -7.55 -0.67
CA GLY A 34 -13.57 -6.44 -1.63
C GLY A 34 -12.37 -6.24 -2.54
N ASN A 35 -11.56 -7.29 -2.74
CA ASN A 35 -10.31 -7.27 -3.50
C ASN A 35 -9.30 -6.25 -2.94
N SER A 36 -9.30 -6.03 -1.62
CA SER A 36 -8.23 -5.28 -0.96
C SER A 36 -6.92 -6.07 -1.00
N VAL A 37 -5.78 -5.39 -1.11
CA VAL A 37 -4.46 -6.04 -1.12
C VAL A 37 -3.68 -5.59 0.11
N ALA A 38 -3.02 -6.52 0.78
CA ALA A 38 -2.12 -6.24 1.89
C ALA A 38 -0.74 -6.86 1.62
N LEU A 39 0.32 -6.06 1.72
CA LEU A 39 1.72 -6.47 1.62
C LEU A 39 2.37 -6.29 2.99
N HIS A 40 3.00 -7.34 3.50
CA HIS A 40 3.64 -7.36 4.82
C HIS A 40 5.15 -7.49 4.66
N PHE A 41 5.92 -6.58 5.25
CA PHE A 41 7.38 -6.54 5.17
C PHE A 41 8.03 -6.48 6.57
N GLY A 42 9.34 -6.71 6.61
CA GLY A 42 10.14 -6.68 7.84
C GLY A 42 9.77 -7.79 8.84
N ASP A 43 10.07 -7.56 10.11
CA ASP A 43 9.83 -8.54 11.18
C ASP A 43 8.33 -8.85 11.34
N VAL A 44 8.02 -10.07 11.79
CA VAL A 44 6.64 -10.46 12.11
C VAL A 44 6.21 -9.80 13.41
N VAL A 45 5.12 -9.05 13.35
CA VAL A 45 4.37 -8.56 14.52
C VAL A 45 3.30 -9.60 14.84
N PRO A 46 3.37 -10.28 16.00
CA PRO A 46 2.41 -11.32 16.37
C PRO A 46 0.97 -10.79 16.45
N ALA A 47 0.01 -11.68 16.18
CA ALA A 47 -1.40 -11.36 16.38
C ALA A 47 -1.70 -11.02 17.85
N THR A 48 -2.61 -10.07 18.05
CA THR A 48 -3.20 -9.72 19.35
C THR A 48 -4.70 -9.96 19.31
N GLU A 49 -5.40 -9.72 20.43
CA GLU A 49 -6.88 -9.76 20.43
C GLU A 49 -7.49 -8.69 19.50
N GLN A 50 -6.78 -7.59 19.27
CA GLN A 50 -7.28 -6.43 18.53
C GLN A 50 -6.77 -6.37 17.09
N SER A 51 -5.71 -7.11 16.74
CA SER A 51 -5.06 -7.01 15.42
C SER A 51 -4.53 -8.37 14.95
N PRO A 52 -4.74 -8.74 13.67
CA PRO A 52 -4.14 -9.95 13.12
C PRO A 52 -2.62 -9.81 12.99
N GLU A 53 -1.94 -10.95 12.82
CA GLU A 53 -0.51 -10.99 12.50
C GLU A 53 -0.22 -10.18 11.22
N ARG A 54 0.81 -9.32 11.31
CA ARG A 54 1.27 -8.45 10.22
C ARG A 54 2.79 -8.32 10.21
N GLY A 55 3.34 -7.72 9.16
CA GLY A 55 4.73 -7.25 9.14
C GLY A 55 4.89 -5.96 9.97
N ALA A 56 6.11 -5.70 10.43
CA ALA A 56 6.51 -4.44 11.05
C ALA A 56 6.14 -3.27 10.14
N TRP A 57 6.31 -3.46 8.83
CA TRP A 57 5.66 -2.66 7.80
C TRP A 57 4.46 -3.40 7.20
N MET A 58 3.37 -2.69 6.96
CA MET A 58 2.24 -3.22 6.19
C MET A 58 1.64 -2.15 5.29
N LEU A 59 1.68 -2.38 3.98
CA LEU A 59 0.94 -1.58 3.00
C LEU A 59 -0.41 -2.26 2.75
N TRP A 60 -1.50 -1.57 3.05
CA TRP A 60 -2.86 -2.06 2.88
C TRP A 60 -3.65 -1.14 1.94
N ILE A 61 -4.35 -1.73 0.97
CA ILE A 61 -5.08 -1.00 -0.09
C ILE A 61 -6.57 -1.37 0.02
N PRO A 62 -7.33 -0.74 0.95
CA PRO A 62 -8.73 -1.12 1.20
C PRO A 62 -9.75 -0.46 0.27
N GLY A 63 -9.46 0.74 -0.25
CA GLY A 63 -10.45 1.60 -0.91
C GLY A 63 -10.04 2.14 -2.26
N ALA A 64 -9.01 1.56 -2.87
CA ALA A 64 -8.51 1.92 -4.19
C ALA A 64 -8.61 0.75 -5.17
N ALA A 65 -8.77 1.08 -6.45
CA ALA A 65 -8.56 0.11 -7.51
C ALA A 65 -7.06 -0.13 -7.63
N TRP A 66 -6.69 -1.29 -8.13
CA TRP A 66 -5.30 -1.59 -8.39
C TRP A 66 -5.20 -2.53 -9.59
N ARG A 67 -4.01 -2.59 -10.17
CA ARG A 67 -3.64 -3.62 -11.13
C ARG A 67 -2.18 -4.00 -10.93
N LEU A 68 -1.89 -5.27 -11.19
CA LEU A 68 -0.56 -5.81 -11.23
C LEU A 68 -0.17 -6.01 -12.69
N GLU A 69 0.90 -5.37 -13.12
CA GLU A 69 1.38 -5.38 -14.49
C GLU A 69 2.77 -5.98 -14.59
N SER A 70 3.11 -6.43 -15.80
CA SER A 70 4.48 -6.66 -16.24
C SER A 70 4.81 -5.67 -17.36
N ALA A 71 6.00 -5.80 -17.96
CA ALA A 71 6.36 -5.00 -19.12
C ALA A 71 5.36 -5.14 -20.30
N ASP A 72 4.76 -6.32 -20.47
CA ASP A 72 4.00 -6.67 -21.68
C ASP A 72 2.51 -6.98 -21.43
N ASP A 73 2.07 -7.10 -20.17
CA ASP A 73 0.71 -7.56 -19.85
C ASP A 73 0.18 -7.07 -18.49
N VAL A 74 -1.15 -7.03 -18.36
CA VAL A 74 -1.85 -6.85 -17.08
C VAL A 74 -2.14 -8.24 -16.50
N ILE A 75 -1.45 -8.62 -15.43
CA ILE A 75 -1.59 -9.97 -14.86
C ILE A 75 -2.84 -10.12 -14.00
N ALA A 76 -3.21 -9.08 -13.26
CA ALA A 76 -4.43 -9.06 -12.48
C ALA A 76 -4.89 -7.62 -12.22
N ALA A 77 -6.19 -7.43 -12.10
CA ALA A 77 -6.80 -6.17 -11.73
C ALA A 77 -7.80 -6.37 -10.59
N TRP A 78 -8.08 -5.27 -9.89
CA TRP A 78 -9.02 -5.19 -8.78
C TRP A 78 -10.41 -5.78 -9.08
N ALA A 79 -10.88 -5.74 -10.32
CA ALA A 79 -12.22 -6.23 -10.71
C ALA A 79 -12.21 -7.63 -11.33
N ASP A 80 -11.06 -8.30 -11.38
CA ASP A 80 -10.94 -9.63 -11.98
C ASP A 80 -11.53 -10.74 -11.09
N ASP A 81 -11.83 -11.86 -11.75
CA ASP A 81 -12.43 -13.09 -11.22
C ASP A 81 -11.48 -13.90 -10.29
N PRO A 82 -11.94 -14.93 -9.54
CA PRO A 82 -11.36 -15.34 -8.25
C PRO A 82 -9.91 -15.84 -8.21
N ASP A 83 -9.24 -16.03 -9.35
CA ASP A 83 -7.81 -16.40 -9.40
C ASP A 83 -6.85 -15.25 -9.05
N VAL A 84 -7.37 -14.02 -8.89
CA VAL A 84 -6.61 -12.81 -8.52
C VAL A 84 -5.71 -12.98 -7.30
N ALA A 85 -6.14 -13.77 -6.31
CA ALA A 85 -5.36 -14.00 -5.09
C ALA A 85 -3.97 -14.59 -5.40
N ARG A 86 -3.92 -15.58 -6.32
CA ARG A 86 -2.65 -16.21 -6.72
C ARG A 86 -1.74 -15.22 -7.45
N SER A 87 -2.33 -14.34 -8.25
CA SER A 87 -1.60 -13.33 -9.01
C SER A 87 -0.94 -12.29 -8.11
N VAL A 88 -1.58 -11.86 -7.01
CA VAL A 88 -0.93 -10.92 -6.06
C VAL A 88 0.03 -11.63 -5.12
N GLU A 89 -0.24 -12.88 -4.74
CA GLU A 89 0.62 -13.66 -3.84
C GLU A 89 2.04 -13.87 -4.38
N ARG A 90 2.22 -13.89 -5.72
CA ARG A 90 3.55 -14.03 -6.33
C ARG A 90 4.49 -12.85 -6.09
N LEU A 91 3.96 -11.71 -5.64
CA LEU A 91 4.77 -10.57 -5.20
C LEU A 91 5.56 -10.90 -3.92
N ALA A 92 5.16 -11.93 -3.16
CA ALA A 92 5.87 -12.35 -1.97
C ALA A 92 7.30 -12.80 -2.32
N GLY A 93 8.28 -12.22 -1.62
CA GLY A 93 9.71 -12.47 -1.86
C GLY A 93 10.33 -11.65 -2.99
N LEU A 94 9.55 -10.87 -3.75
CA LEU A 94 10.10 -9.95 -4.73
C LEU A 94 10.54 -8.65 -4.05
N GLU A 95 11.75 -8.18 -4.39
CA GLU A 95 12.31 -6.95 -3.82
C GLU A 95 11.66 -5.72 -4.44
N VAL A 96 11.22 -4.78 -3.61
CA VAL A 96 10.77 -3.46 -4.05
C VAL A 96 11.98 -2.67 -4.56
N ARG A 97 11.94 -2.29 -5.83
CA ARG A 97 13.00 -1.53 -6.51
C ARG A 97 12.76 -0.03 -6.45
N ALA A 98 11.50 0.38 -6.49
CA ALA A 98 11.10 1.76 -6.37
C ALA A 98 9.66 1.86 -5.84
N VAL A 99 9.37 2.96 -5.17
CA VAL A 99 8.01 3.36 -4.83
C VAL A 99 7.82 4.78 -5.31
N SER A 100 6.67 5.10 -5.89
CA SER A 100 6.36 6.47 -6.26
C SER A 100 4.92 6.81 -5.99
N VAL A 101 4.68 8.07 -5.64
CA VAL A 101 3.34 8.60 -5.41
C VAL A 101 3.09 9.79 -6.32
N THR A 102 2.03 9.71 -7.13
CA THR A 102 1.63 10.78 -8.04
C THR A 102 0.56 11.65 -7.39
N THR A 103 0.85 12.95 -7.24
CA THR A 103 -0.08 13.96 -6.75
C THR A 103 -0.88 14.61 -7.90
N PRO A 104 -2.10 15.10 -7.67
CA PRO A 104 -2.79 15.19 -6.38
C PRO A 104 -3.53 13.90 -6.00
N GLY A 105 -3.63 12.91 -6.89
CA GLY A 105 -4.47 11.73 -6.69
C GLY A 105 -3.99 10.79 -5.58
N LEU A 106 -2.70 10.86 -5.20
CA LEU A 106 -2.06 9.87 -4.33
C LEU A 106 -2.06 8.47 -4.94
N GLU A 107 -2.00 8.39 -6.27
CA GLU A 107 -1.75 7.14 -7.00
C GLU A 107 -0.40 6.59 -6.55
N LEU A 108 -0.32 5.29 -6.30
CA LEU A 108 0.86 4.63 -5.77
C LEU A 108 1.33 3.55 -6.75
N ASP A 109 2.57 3.65 -7.19
CA ASP A 109 3.25 2.60 -7.94
C ASP A 109 4.30 1.95 -7.02
N VAL A 110 4.25 0.62 -6.89
CA VAL A 110 5.27 -0.20 -6.24
C VAL A 110 5.92 -1.08 -7.30
N ASP A 111 7.17 -0.80 -7.61
CA ASP A 111 7.95 -1.48 -8.63
C ASP A 111 8.76 -2.63 -8.00
N PHE A 112 8.60 -3.84 -8.52
CA PHE A 112 9.33 -5.05 -8.13
C PHE A 112 10.36 -5.50 -9.18
N GLY A 113 10.64 -4.67 -10.19
CA GLY A 113 11.53 -4.94 -11.32
C GLY A 113 10.75 -5.36 -12.57
N GLU A 114 10.37 -6.63 -12.65
CA GLU A 114 9.60 -7.15 -13.80
C GLU A 114 8.08 -6.92 -13.65
N GLU A 115 7.64 -6.63 -12.43
CA GLU A 115 6.23 -6.44 -12.09
C GLU A 115 6.01 -5.12 -11.36
N VAL A 116 4.88 -4.46 -11.62
CA VAL A 116 4.50 -3.21 -10.96
C VAL A 116 3.09 -3.33 -10.42
N LEU A 117 2.92 -3.10 -9.13
CA LEU A 117 1.60 -2.93 -8.51
C LEU A 117 1.24 -1.45 -8.57
N ARG A 118 0.21 -1.12 -9.36
CA ARG A 118 -0.31 0.24 -9.49
C ARG A 118 -1.62 0.38 -8.75
N VAL A 119 -1.77 1.46 -8.00
CA VAL A 119 -2.93 1.75 -7.16
C VAL A 119 -3.55 3.08 -7.59
N PHE A 120 -4.85 3.04 -7.86
CA PHE A 120 -5.62 4.15 -8.41
C PHE A 120 -6.77 4.55 -7.46
N PRO A 121 -6.89 5.85 -7.14
CA PRO A 121 -8.04 6.39 -6.44
C PRO A 121 -9.37 6.00 -7.11
N LEU A 122 -10.30 5.44 -6.35
CA LEU A 122 -11.67 5.21 -6.83
C LEU A 122 -12.57 6.45 -6.67
N ARG A 123 -12.27 7.29 -5.66
CA ARG A 123 -13.11 8.43 -5.28
C ARG A 123 -12.25 9.63 -4.92
N ALA A 124 -12.69 10.81 -5.35
CA ALA A 124 -12.10 12.08 -4.98
C ALA A 124 -12.62 12.60 -3.62
N ASP A 125 -13.73 12.04 -3.12
CA ASP A 125 -14.40 12.41 -1.88
C ASP A 125 -14.84 11.17 -1.07
N GLY A 126 -15.26 11.42 0.18
CA GLY A 126 -15.77 10.42 1.12
C GLY A 126 -14.82 10.14 2.28
N ASP A 127 -15.10 9.04 2.97
CA ASP A 127 -14.39 8.68 4.22
C ASP A 127 -13.60 7.36 4.08
N VAL A 128 -13.47 6.85 2.86
CA VAL A 128 -12.76 5.58 2.61
C VAL A 128 -11.31 5.85 2.27
N GLU A 129 -10.43 5.22 3.03
CA GLU A 129 -8.98 5.26 2.85
C GLU A 129 -8.60 4.54 1.55
N GLN A 130 -7.77 5.17 0.72
CA GLN A 130 -7.31 4.59 -0.53
C GLN A 130 -6.26 3.52 -0.25
N TRP A 131 -5.22 3.91 0.48
CA TRP A 131 -4.17 3.03 0.98
C TRP A 131 -3.63 3.53 2.32
N VAL A 132 -3.09 2.59 3.09
CA VAL A 132 -2.62 2.78 4.47
C VAL A 132 -1.26 2.10 4.62
N LEU A 133 -0.29 2.79 5.17
CA LEU A 133 1.03 2.26 5.50
C LEU A 133 1.22 2.24 7.02
N TYR A 134 1.28 1.05 7.59
CA TYR A 134 1.69 0.85 8.97
C TYR A 134 3.21 0.78 9.04
N THR A 135 3.81 1.48 10.00
CA THR A 135 5.26 1.53 10.19
C THR A 135 5.70 0.77 11.46
N PRO A 136 7.01 0.45 11.60
CA PRO A 136 7.57 -0.18 12.80
C PRO A 136 7.48 0.70 14.06
N SER A 137 7.29 2.01 13.88
CA SER A 137 7.18 2.99 14.97
C SER A 137 5.76 3.13 15.53
N ASP A 138 4.83 2.28 15.10
CA ASP A 138 3.38 2.36 15.34
C ASP A 138 2.69 3.61 14.76
N ALA A 139 3.43 4.51 14.10
CA ALA A 139 2.85 5.53 13.25
C ALA A 139 2.20 4.90 12.01
N VAL A 140 1.07 5.47 11.59
CA VAL A 140 0.32 5.02 10.40
C VAL A 140 0.18 6.20 9.44
N LEU A 141 0.63 6.02 8.20
CA LEU A 141 0.38 6.96 7.11
C LEU A 141 -0.90 6.54 6.38
N VAL A 142 -1.88 7.43 6.32
CA VAL A 142 -3.15 7.19 5.65
C VAL A 142 -3.28 8.11 4.45
N ALA A 143 -3.46 7.53 3.26
CA ALA A 143 -3.92 8.25 2.07
C ALA A 143 -5.44 8.14 1.96
N GLY A 144 -6.10 9.28 2.14
CA GLY A 144 -7.55 9.43 2.02
C GLY A 144 -7.96 9.86 0.61
N PRO A 145 -9.26 10.09 0.40
CA PRO A 145 -9.76 10.51 -0.90
C PRO A 145 -9.29 11.92 -1.27
N GLY A 146 -9.12 12.14 -2.58
CA GLY A 146 -8.58 13.39 -3.12
C GLY A 146 -7.08 13.51 -2.87
N ALA A 147 -6.64 14.68 -2.41
CA ALA A 147 -5.23 14.97 -2.09
C ALA A 147 -4.91 14.84 -0.59
N ASN A 148 -5.83 14.25 0.18
CA ASN A 148 -5.73 14.25 1.64
C ASN A 148 -4.88 13.07 2.11
N TRP A 149 -3.84 13.36 2.88
CA TRP A 149 -3.10 12.36 3.61
C TRP A 149 -2.79 12.86 5.02
N ARG A 150 -2.58 11.91 5.95
CA ARG A 150 -2.35 12.22 7.36
C ARG A 150 -1.50 11.14 8.03
N TRP A 151 -0.79 11.56 9.07
CA TRP A 151 -0.18 10.66 10.04
C TRP A 151 -1.11 10.43 11.23
N GLU A 152 -1.23 9.18 11.66
CA GLU A 152 -1.91 8.76 12.90
C GLU A 152 -0.89 8.14 13.88
N GLY A 153 -1.07 8.45 15.16
CA GLY A 153 -0.20 8.04 16.28
C GLY A 153 -0.62 8.65 17.62
#